data_AF-A0AAV4P742-F1
#
_entry.id   AF-A0AAV4P742-F1
#
_cell.length_a   1.000
_cell.length_b   1.000
_cell.length_c   1.000
_cell.angle_alpha   90.00
_cell.angle_beta   90.00
_cell.angle_gamma   90.00
#
_symmetry.space_group_name_H-M   'P 1'
#
loop_
_entity.id
_entity.type
_entity.pdbx_description
1 polymer ?
#
loop_
_entity_poly.entity_id
_entity_poly.type
_entity_poly.pdbx_seq_one_letter_code
_entity_poly.pdbx_strand_id
1 'polypeptide(L)'
;MMTSFVFCKSSCGILLNCGHTCKGCCYVCSDANIHALCTEKCDRFLNCGHKCSGYCGSPCPPCKEKCSLVCSHRTLCINLCYRPCVHCEENCSRGCEHVGKCDKKCFETCSVDICKQTCREILPCGHRCIGFCGDPCPYLCRVCNRDDLTSNDPDNDFFVELDDCNHVIEIGEFEEHLENCIDCFIWPNCPVCNKPIRKSSRYKNILLKAKMSVLNSCDNSDEIDEVSIFLIHCFLKIR
;
A
#
# COMPACT_ATOMS: atom_id res chain seq x y z
N MET A 1 35.54 37.10 -39.77
CA MET A 1 36.04 36.10 -38.80
C MET A 1 34.83 35.40 -38.21
N MET A 2 34.56 34.16 -38.60
CA MET A 2 33.49 33.36 -37.98
C MET A 2 34.06 32.77 -36.70
N THR A 3 33.68 33.31 -35.54
CA THR A 3 34.01 32.72 -34.25
C THR A 3 33.26 31.41 -34.11
N SER A 4 33.96 30.30 -34.26
CA SER A 4 33.42 28.97 -33.97
C SER A 4 33.25 28.82 -32.46
N PHE A 5 32.04 29.03 -31.97
CA PHE A 5 31.67 28.70 -30.59
C PHE A 5 31.72 27.16 -30.43
N VAL A 6 32.64 26.68 -29.59
CA VAL A 6 32.75 25.26 -29.26
C VAL A 6 31.70 24.93 -28.21
N PHE A 7 30.55 24.42 -28.64
CA PHE A 7 29.51 23.94 -27.74
C PHE A 7 29.86 22.55 -27.21
N CYS A 8 29.74 22.33 -25.90
CA CYS A 8 29.90 21.00 -25.31
C CYS A 8 28.70 20.11 -25.68
N LYS A 9 28.96 19.10 -26.53
CA LYS A 9 27.93 18.15 -27.01
C LYS A 9 27.83 16.87 -26.17
N SER A 10 28.65 16.75 -25.12
CA SER A 10 28.64 15.59 -24.22
C SER A 10 27.39 15.58 -23.34
N SER A 11 27.11 14.44 -22.71
CA SER A 11 26.14 14.38 -21.62
C SER A 11 26.58 15.28 -20.45
N CYS A 12 25.61 15.85 -19.75
CA CYS A 12 25.85 16.80 -18.68
C CYS A 12 26.58 16.18 -17.47
N GLY A 13 26.15 14.99 -17.03
CA GLY A 13 26.82 14.23 -15.97
C GLY A 13 26.64 14.75 -14.54
N ILE A 14 26.04 15.93 -14.34
CA ILE A 14 25.78 16.50 -13.01
C ILE A 14 24.76 15.65 -12.24
N LEU A 15 24.99 15.47 -10.94
CA LEU A 15 24.08 14.75 -10.04
C LEU A 15 22.82 15.58 -9.78
N LEU A 16 21.65 15.04 -10.12
CA LEU A 16 20.36 15.66 -9.85
C LEU A 16 19.93 15.43 -8.39
N ASN A 17 18.97 16.21 -7.90
CA ASN A 17 18.42 16.06 -6.54
C ASN A 17 17.83 14.67 -6.26
N CYS A 18 17.45 13.92 -7.29
CA CYS A 18 17.00 12.54 -7.17
C CYS A 18 18.14 11.51 -7.02
N GLY A 19 19.41 11.95 -6.98
CA GLY A 19 20.58 11.08 -6.87
C GLY A 19 21.06 10.47 -8.19
N HIS A 20 20.39 10.75 -9.32
CA HIS A 20 20.78 10.25 -10.64
C HIS A 20 21.57 11.29 -11.43
N THR A 21 22.47 10.83 -12.30
CA THR A 21 23.25 11.70 -13.19
C THR A 21 22.41 12.24 -14.34
N CYS A 22 22.50 13.54 -14.62
CA CYS A 22 21.82 14.19 -15.73
C CYS A 22 22.34 13.67 -17.07
N LYS A 23 21.45 13.03 -17.85
CA LYS A 23 21.73 12.53 -19.20
C LYS A 23 21.44 13.57 -20.30
N GLY A 24 21.09 14.80 -19.94
CA GLY A 24 20.86 15.90 -20.88
C GLY A 24 22.13 16.36 -21.58
N CYS A 25 21.98 17.16 -22.65
CA CYS A 25 23.12 17.72 -23.38
C CYS A 25 23.75 18.88 -22.58
N CYS A 26 25.08 18.87 -22.45
CA CYS A 26 25.81 19.84 -21.62
C CYS A 26 25.58 21.29 -22.07
N TYR A 27 25.65 21.59 -23.37
CA TYR A 27 25.41 22.97 -23.85
C TYR A 27 24.00 23.46 -23.49
N VAL A 28 22.96 22.61 -23.63
CA VAL A 28 21.58 22.98 -23.32
C VAL A 28 21.42 23.26 -21.83
N CYS A 29 21.98 22.38 -20.99
CA CYS A 29 21.89 22.54 -19.54
C CYS A 29 22.58 23.82 -19.06
N SER A 30 23.74 24.13 -19.64
CA SER A 30 24.52 25.31 -19.27
C SER A 30 23.92 26.61 -19.81
N ASP A 31 23.38 26.62 -21.02
CA ASP A 31 22.80 27.80 -21.67
C ASP A 31 21.47 28.20 -21.01
N ALA A 32 20.61 27.22 -20.71
CA ALA A 32 19.34 27.45 -20.03
C ALA A 32 19.47 27.52 -18.50
N ASN A 33 20.63 27.17 -17.95
CA ASN A 33 20.86 26.96 -16.52
C ASN A 33 19.83 26.02 -15.86
N ILE A 34 19.34 25.03 -16.63
CA ILE A 34 18.30 24.08 -16.25
C ILE A 34 18.71 22.69 -16.75
N HIS A 35 18.76 21.72 -15.85
CA HIS A 35 19.08 20.34 -16.22
C HIS A 35 17.87 19.60 -16.81
N ALA A 36 18.14 18.65 -17.70
CA ALA A 36 17.12 17.76 -18.22
C ALA A 36 16.47 16.93 -17.10
N LEU A 37 15.17 16.66 -17.24
CA LEU A 37 14.43 15.77 -16.34
C LEU A 37 15.09 14.40 -16.28
N CYS A 38 15.08 13.80 -15.09
CA CYS A 38 15.57 12.45 -14.92
C CYS A 38 14.65 11.46 -15.65
N THR A 39 15.27 10.54 -16.38
CA THR A 39 14.57 9.50 -17.15
C THR A 39 14.73 8.11 -16.54
N GLU A 40 15.35 8.02 -15.36
CA GLU A 40 15.41 6.79 -14.56
C GLU A 40 14.03 6.46 -13.98
N LYS A 41 13.71 5.18 -13.90
CA LYS A 41 12.45 4.73 -13.29
C LYS A 41 12.41 5.10 -11.81
N CYS A 42 11.22 5.44 -11.34
CA CYS A 42 11.01 5.67 -9.93
C CYS A 42 10.95 4.32 -9.19
N ASP A 43 11.81 4.11 -8.20
CA ASP A 43 11.82 2.90 -7.38
C ASP A 43 10.99 3.02 -6.10
N ARG A 44 10.31 4.15 -5.90
CA ARG A 44 9.44 4.37 -4.73
C ARG A 44 8.16 3.55 -4.83
N PHE A 45 7.64 3.18 -3.66
CA PHE A 45 6.26 2.71 -3.52
C PHE A 45 5.34 3.90 -3.28
N LEU A 46 4.17 3.87 -3.90
CA LEU A 46 3.10 4.83 -3.65
C LEU A 46 2.42 4.49 -2.32
N ASN A 47 1.68 5.44 -1.75
CA ASN A 47 0.92 5.25 -0.50
C ASN A 47 -0.05 4.06 -0.56
N CYS A 48 -0.53 3.67 -1.75
CA CYS A 48 -1.35 2.46 -1.93
C CYS A 48 -0.58 1.12 -1.90
N GLY A 49 0.74 1.16 -1.68
CA GLY A 49 1.64 0.00 -1.62
C GLY A 49 2.07 -0.54 -3.00
N HIS A 50 1.64 0.07 -4.11
CA HIS A 50 2.10 -0.32 -5.45
C HIS A 50 3.38 0.43 -5.84
N LYS A 51 4.23 -0.21 -6.65
CA LYS A 51 5.43 0.43 -7.19
C LYS A 51 5.04 1.58 -8.12
N CYS A 52 5.74 2.71 -8.01
CA CYS A 52 5.55 3.83 -8.91
C CYS A 52 5.92 3.45 -10.35
N SER A 53 5.06 3.79 -11.32
CA SER A 53 5.32 3.57 -12.74
C SER A 53 5.95 4.78 -13.45
N GLY A 54 6.13 5.88 -12.72
CA GLY A 54 6.70 7.13 -13.20
C GLY A 54 8.22 7.12 -13.28
N TYR A 55 8.78 8.33 -13.44
CA TYR A 55 10.22 8.58 -13.52
C TYR A 55 10.68 9.41 -12.32
N CYS A 56 11.94 9.25 -11.95
CA CYS A 56 12.56 10.04 -10.91
C CYS A 56 12.56 11.53 -11.28
N GLY A 57 12.58 12.41 -10.27
CA GLY A 57 12.67 13.86 -10.49
C GLY A 57 11.37 14.54 -10.93
N SER A 58 10.25 13.81 -10.99
CA SER A 58 8.90 14.36 -11.17
C SER A 58 7.97 13.85 -10.07
N PRO A 59 6.86 14.56 -9.77
CA PRO A 59 5.81 14.04 -8.90
C PRO A 59 5.35 12.66 -9.35
N CYS A 60 5.13 11.75 -8.40
CA CYS A 60 4.70 10.40 -8.75
C CYS A 60 3.26 10.44 -9.30
N PRO A 61 2.98 9.80 -10.45
CA PRO A 61 1.64 9.80 -11.01
C PRO A 61 0.69 8.93 -10.16
N PRO A 62 -0.63 9.13 -10.31
CA PRO A 62 -1.63 8.24 -9.69
C PRO A 62 -1.41 6.78 -10.05
N CYS A 63 -1.75 5.89 -9.11
CA CYS A 63 -1.48 4.46 -9.23
C CYS A 63 -2.33 3.76 -10.31
N LYS A 64 -1.72 3.38 -11.44
CA LYS A 64 -2.42 2.69 -12.54
C LYS A 64 -2.58 1.17 -12.36
N GLU A 65 -2.12 0.61 -11.23
CA GLU A 65 -2.33 -0.81 -10.91
C GLU A 65 -3.78 -1.12 -10.51
N LYS A 66 -4.17 -2.39 -10.60
CA LYS A 66 -5.49 -2.87 -10.13
C LYS A 66 -5.55 -2.89 -8.60
N CYS A 67 -6.70 -2.52 -8.04
CA CYS A 67 -6.89 -2.46 -6.59
C CYS A 67 -6.77 -3.82 -5.89
N SER A 68 -7.28 -4.90 -6.48
CA SER A 68 -7.12 -6.27 -6.00
C SER A 68 -7.58 -6.55 -4.56
N LEU A 69 -8.40 -5.67 -3.95
CA LEU A 69 -9.01 -5.90 -2.65
C LEU A 69 -10.03 -7.04 -2.77
N VAL A 70 -10.05 -7.95 -1.81
CA VAL A 70 -10.95 -9.11 -1.79
C VAL A 70 -11.74 -9.15 -0.49
N CYS A 71 -13.07 -9.23 -0.57
CA CYS A 71 -13.92 -9.42 0.60
C CYS A 71 -14.10 -10.91 0.94
N SER A 72 -14.69 -11.20 2.10
CA SER A 72 -15.00 -12.59 2.53
C SER A 72 -15.93 -13.35 1.57
N HIS A 73 -16.71 -12.62 0.75
CA HIS A 73 -17.57 -13.21 -0.29
C HIS A 73 -16.83 -13.52 -1.60
N ARG A 74 -15.49 -13.39 -1.61
CA ARG A 74 -14.62 -13.64 -2.77
C ARG A 74 -14.87 -12.71 -3.96
N THR A 75 -15.53 -11.57 -3.72
CA THR A 75 -15.61 -10.49 -4.72
C THR A 75 -14.26 -9.79 -4.80
N LEU A 76 -13.63 -9.83 -5.97
CA LEU A 76 -12.37 -9.14 -6.27
C LEU A 76 -12.65 -7.75 -6.87
N CYS A 77 -12.02 -6.71 -6.31
CA CYS A 77 -12.05 -5.40 -6.93
C CYS A 77 -11.14 -5.33 -8.17
N ILE A 78 -11.77 -5.12 -9.34
CA ILE A 78 -11.08 -5.00 -10.63
C ILE A 78 -10.80 -3.56 -11.07
N ASN A 79 -11.26 -2.57 -10.31
CA ASN A 79 -11.03 -1.16 -10.61
C ASN A 79 -9.54 -0.79 -10.40
N LEU A 80 -9.13 0.29 -11.08
CA LEU A 80 -7.82 0.91 -10.83
C LEU A 80 -7.73 1.38 -9.38
N CYS A 81 -6.52 1.36 -8.83
CA CYS A 81 -6.28 1.61 -7.41
C CYS A 81 -6.76 2.99 -6.95
N TYR A 82 -6.64 4.02 -7.79
CA TYR A 82 -7.15 5.38 -7.51
C TYR A 82 -8.66 5.55 -7.71
N ARG A 83 -9.40 4.50 -8.09
CA ARG A 83 -10.86 4.57 -8.25
C ARG A 83 -11.58 3.88 -7.09
N PRO A 84 -12.81 4.32 -6.74
CA PRO A 84 -13.65 3.63 -5.76
C PRO A 84 -13.77 2.14 -6.06
N CYS A 85 -13.80 1.32 -5.01
CA CYS A 85 -14.00 -0.12 -5.18
C CYS A 85 -15.43 -0.42 -5.64
N VAL A 86 -15.60 -1.51 -6.39
CA VAL A 86 -16.93 -2.07 -6.64
C VAL A 86 -17.50 -2.53 -5.30
N HIS A 87 -18.72 -2.09 -4.98
CA HIS A 87 -19.39 -2.47 -3.75
C HIS A 87 -19.86 -3.92 -3.79
N CYS A 88 -19.68 -4.63 -2.68
CA CYS A 88 -20.25 -5.95 -2.46
C CYS A 88 -21.56 -5.79 -1.66
N GLU A 89 -22.70 -5.98 -2.33
CA GLU A 89 -24.06 -5.78 -1.79
C GLU A 89 -24.57 -6.94 -0.92
N GLU A 90 -23.77 -7.99 -0.77
CA GLU A 90 -24.06 -9.09 0.13
C GLU A 90 -24.02 -8.61 1.61
N ASN A 91 -24.83 -9.24 2.45
CA ASN A 91 -24.80 -8.98 3.88
C ASN A 91 -23.45 -9.44 4.46
N CYS A 92 -22.83 -8.63 5.31
CA CYS A 92 -21.51 -8.95 5.83
C CYS A 92 -21.52 -10.27 6.62
N SER A 93 -20.58 -11.17 6.31
CA SER A 93 -20.42 -12.44 7.00
C SER A 93 -19.78 -12.35 8.39
N ARG A 94 -19.34 -11.15 8.82
CA ARG A 94 -18.68 -10.98 10.12
C ARG A 94 -19.64 -11.16 11.28
N GLY A 95 -19.15 -11.88 12.28
CA GLY A 95 -19.83 -12.09 13.55
C GLY A 95 -19.48 -13.44 14.16
N CYS A 96 -19.73 -13.56 15.45
CA CYS A 96 -19.68 -14.83 16.17
C CYS A 96 -20.59 -14.74 17.41
N GLU A 97 -20.72 -15.84 18.16
CA GLU A 97 -21.51 -15.87 19.40
C GLU A 97 -21.04 -14.84 20.45
N HIS A 98 -19.78 -14.41 20.40
CA HIS A 98 -19.21 -13.50 21.39
C HIS A 98 -19.49 -12.02 21.11
N VAL A 99 -19.62 -11.60 19.85
CA VAL A 99 -19.78 -10.18 19.46
C VAL A 99 -21.08 -9.92 18.69
N GLY A 100 -21.89 -10.94 18.46
CA GLY A 100 -23.08 -10.85 17.61
C GLY A 100 -22.74 -10.90 16.12
N LYS A 101 -23.75 -10.61 15.28
CA LYS A 101 -23.65 -10.62 13.82
C LYS A 101 -23.71 -9.20 13.27
N CYS A 102 -22.85 -8.89 12.30
CA CYS A 102 -22.91 -7.63 11.57
C CYS A 102 -24.26 -7.51 10.82
N ASP A 103 -24.92 -6.36 10.98
CA ASP A 103 -26.18 -6.02 10.31
C ASP A 103 -25.98 -5.22 9.00
N LYS A 104 -24.74 -4.80 8.71
CA LYS A 104 -24.37 -3.99 7.54
C LYS A 104 -24.10 -4.80 6.27
N LYS A 105 -24.10 -4.11 5.13
CA LYS A 105 -23.59 -4.63 3.84
C LYS A 105 -22.08 -4.77 3.86
N CYS A 106 -21.55 -5.60 2.96
CA CYS A 106 -20.13 -5.92 2.96
C CYS A 106 -19.23 -4.74 2.61
N PHE A 107 -19.70 -3.77 1.81
CA PHE A 107 -18.93 -2.56 1.51
C PHE A 107 -18.92 -1.54 2.65
N GLU A 108 -19.82 -1.66 3.62
CA GLU A 108 -19.93 -0.74 4.76
C GLU A 108 -18.98 -1.13 5.89
N THR A 109 -18.65 -0.16 6.75
CA THR A 109 -17.97 -0.40 8.04
C THR A 109 -18.82 -1.34 8.89
N CYS A 110 -18.21 -2.41 9.39
CA CYS A 110 -18.91 -3.37 10.24
C CYS A 110 -19.39 -2.73 11.55
N SER A 111 -20.59 -3.10 11.97
CA SER A 111 -21.22 -2.67 13.23
C SER A 111 -20.82 -3.48 14.46
N VAL A 112 -20.07 -4.57 14.25
CA VAL A 112 -19.56 -5.44 15.32
C VAL A 112 -18.06 -5.25 15.49
N ASP A 113 -17.61 -5.31 16.74
CA ASP A 113 -16.20 -5.25 17.08
C ASP A 113 -15.44 -6.50 16.62
N ILE A 114 -14.11 -6.43 16.70
CA ILE A 114 -13.23 -7.57 16.47
C ILE A 114 -13.36 -8.52 17.66
N CYS A 115 -13.55 -9.81 17.41
CA CYS A 115 -13.57 -10.81 18.47
C CYS A 115 -12.15 -10.99 19.05
N LYS A 116 -12.04 -10.93 20.38
CA LYS A 116 -10.81 -11.19 21.14
C LYS A 116 -10.91 -12.45 22.01
N GLN A 117 -11.92 -13.30 21.77
CA GLN A 117 -12.06 -14.58 22.47
C GLN A 117 -11.17 -15.63 21.80
N THR A 118 -10.45 -16.39 22.61
CA THR A 118 -9.56 -17.48 22.14
C THR A 118 -10.32 -18.46 21.25
N CYS A 119 -9.70 -18.85 20.13
CA CYS A 119 -10.26 -19.87 19.26
C CYS A 119 -10.41 -21.22 19.99
N ARG A 120 -11.55 -21.90 19.77
CA ARG A 120 -11.84 -23.21 20.39
C ARG A 120 -11.46 -24.39 19.50
N GLU A 121 -11.02 -24.13 18.28
CA GLU A 121 -10.63 -25.17 17.33
C GLU A 121 -9.36 -25.91 17.77
N ILE A 122 -9.29 -27.18 17.37
CA ILE A 122 -8.12 -28.04 17.54
C ILE A 122 -7.44 -28.16 16.18
N LEU A 123 -6.15 -27.82 16.13
CA LEU A 123 -5.34 -27.93 14.92
C LEU A 123 -5.13 -29.41 14.54
N PRO A 124 -4.73 -29.72 13.29
CA PRO A 124 -4.49 -31.10 12.86
C PRO A 124 -3.48 -31.88 13.72
N CYS A 125 -2.57 -31.18 14.41
CA CYS A 125 -1.62 -31.78 15.35
C CYS A 125 -2.22 -32.20 16.71
N GLY A 126 -3.51 -31.92 16.95
CA GLY A 126 -4.22 -32.26 18.19
C GLY A 126 -4.16 -31.18 19.29
N HIS A 127 -3.45 -30.08 19.06
CA HIS A 127 -3.34 -28.98 20.02
C HIS A 127 -4.33 -27.84 19.73
N ARG A 128 -4.63 -27.04 20.75
CA ARG A 128 -5.53 -25.89 20.63
C ARG A 128 -4.94 -24.81 19.71
N CYS A 129 -5.79 -24.18 18.91
CA CYS A 129 -5.44 -23.02 18.08
C CYS A 129 -4.93 -21.84 18.92
N ILE A 130 -3.99 -21.08 18.35
CA ILE A 130 -3.31 -19.93 18.98
C ILE A 130 -3.86 -18.57 18.52
N GLY A 131 -4.95 -18.56 17.75
CA GLY A 131 -5.60 -17.34 17.24
C GLY A 131 -6.91 -17.01 17.97
N PHE A 132 -7.63 -16.02 17.45
CA PHE A 132 -8.95 -15.63 17.94
C PHE A 132 -10.10 -16.27 17.15
N CYS A 133 -11.26 -16.30 17.79
CA CYS A 133 -12.48 -16.82 17.20
C CYS A 133 -12.89 -16.06 15.93
N GLY A 134 -13.21 -16.80 14.87
CA GLY A 134 -13.70 -16.26 13.59
C GLY A 134 -12.61 -15.92 12.58
N ASP A 135 -11.34 -16.01 12.98
CA ASP A 135 -10.19 -15.84 12.08
C ASP A 135 -9.73 -17.21 11.53
N PRO A 136 -9.06 -17.25 10.36
CA PRO A 136 -8.35 -18.43 9.92
C PRO A 136 -7.40 -18.92 11.02
N CYS A 137 -7.50 -20.19 11.39
CA CYS A 137 -6.61 -20.77 12.39
C CYS A 137 -5.19 -20.83 11.81
N PRO A 138 -4.18 -20.25 12.48
CA PRO A 138 -2.81 -20.34 12.01
C PRO A 138 -2.36 -21.79 11.90
N TYR A 139 -1.60 -22.11 10.85
CA TYR A 139 -1.04 -23.45 10.68
C TYR A 139 0.03 -23.79 11.73
N LEU A 140 0.67 -22.78 12.34
CA LEU A 140 1.66 -22.97 13.41
C LEU A 140 0.98 -23.27 14.74
N CYS A 141 1.62 -24.16 15.51
CA CYS A 141 1.17 -24.57 16.83
C CYS A 141 2.18 -24.18 17.90
N ARG A 142 1.72 -23.59 19.01
CA ARG A 142 2.57 -23.24 20.17
C ARG A 142 3.30 -24.42 20.81
N VAL A 143 2.82 -25.65 20.63
CA VAL A 143 3.48 -26.86 21.14
C VAL A 143 4.43 -27.47 20.11
N CYS A 144 4.00 -27.61 18.84
CA CYS A 144 4.79 -28.29 17.81
C CYS A 144 5.82 -27.38 17.11
N ASN A 145 5.56 -26.07 17.08
CA ASN A 145 6.26 -25.06 16.29
C ASN A 145 6.65 -23.86 17.14
N ARG A 146 6.99 -24.08 18.41
CA ARG A 146 7.26 -22.99 19.35
C ARG A 146 8.37 -22.05 18.86
N ASP A 147 9.41 -22.61 18.26
CA ASP A 147 10.56 -21.84 17.76
C ASP A 147 10.28 -21.07 16.47
N ASP A 148 9.20 -21.42 15.74
CA ASP A 148 8.76 -20.71 14.53
C ASP A 148 7.88 -19.50 14.87
N LEU A 149 7.39 -19.39 16.11
CA LEU A 149 6.56 -18.28 16.58
C LEU A 149 7.45 -17.12 17.02
N THR A 150 7.41 -16.03 16.25
CA THR A 150 8.13 -14.80 16.59
C THR A 150 7.25 -13.91 17.46
N SER A 151 7.48 -13.91 18.77
CA SER A 151 6.95 -12.92 19.72
C SER A 151 7.76 -12.88 21.02
N ASN A 152 7.48 -11.91 21.90
CA ASN A 152 8.13 -11.80 23.21
C ASN A 152 7.63 -12.85 24.22
N ASP A 153 6.35 -13.24 24.15
CA ASP A 153 5.75 -14.28 24.99
C ASP A 153 4.91 -15.27 24.16
N PRO A 154 5.54 -16.13 23.33
CA PRO A 154 4.82 -17.04 22.43
C PRO A 154 3.88 -18.02 23.16
N ASP A 155 4.10 -18.22 24.46
CA ASP A 155 3.30 -19.11 25.29
C ASP A 155 1.94 -18.51 25.66
N ASN A 156 1.79 -17.18 25.59
CA ASN A 156 0.56 -16.46 25.93
C ASN A 156 0.00 -15.62 24.76
N ASP A 157 0.86 -15.15 23.87
CA ASP A 157 0.49 -14.26 22.76
C ASP A 157 -0.41 -14.94 21.71
N PHE A 158 -1.22 -14.16 21.02
CA PHE A 158 -2.12 -14.66 19.98
C PHE A 158 -1.59 -14.33 18.59
N PHE A 159 -1.87 -15.21 17.63
CA PHE A 159 -1.33 -15.10 16.29
C PHE A 159 -2.42 -15.10 15.23
N VAL A 160 -2.19 -14.35 14.16
CA VAL A 160 -3.03 -14.31 12.95
C VAL A 160 -2.23 -14.80 11.76
N GLU A 161 -2.87 -15.62 10.91
CA GLU A 161 -2.33 -15.98 9.61
C GLU A 161 -2.86 -15.04 8.54
N LEU A 162 -1.96 -14.44 7.77
CA LEU A 162 -2.34 -13.51 6.70
C LEU A 162 -2.67 -14.24 5.41
N ASP A 163 -3.93 -14.20 4.99
CA ASP A 163 -4.42 -14.79 3.73
C ASP A 163 -3.59 -14.43 2.48
N ASP A 164 -2.98 -13.25 2.44
CA ASP A 164 -2.21 -12.77 1.29
C ASP A 164 -0.84 -13.47 1.13
N CYS A 165 -0.26 -13.98 2.23
CA CYS A 165 1.12 -14.53 2.21
C CYS A 165 1.38 -15.71 3.15
N ASN A 166 0.40 -16.15 3.93
CA ASN A 166 0.47 -17.21 4.93
C ASN A 166 1.50 -16.97 6.05
N HIS A 167 2.02 -15.75 6.22
CA HIS A 167 2.82 -15.44 7.40
C HIS A 167 1.93 -15.43 8.64
N VAL A 168 2.43 -16.05 9.70
CA VAL A 168 1.80 -16.07 11.03
C VAL A 168 2.49 -15.00 11.86
N ILE A 169 1.70 -14.07 12.40
CA ILE A 169 2.21 -12.86 13.04
C ILE A 169 1.48 -12.67 14.36
N GLU A 170 2.22 -12.24 15.38
CA GLU A 170 1.64 -11.85 16.66
C GLU A 170 0.67 -10.68 16.47
N ILE A 171 -0.51 -10.76 17.10
CA ILE A 171 -1.62 -9.86 16.82
C ILE A 171 -1.42 -8.46 17.39
N GLY A 172 -0.84 -8.32 18.57
CA GLY A 172 -0.57 -7.02 19.21
C GLY A 172 0.38 -6.16 18.38
N GLU A 173 1.55 -6.69 18.05
CA GLU A 173 2.56 -6.06 17.18
C GLU A 173 1.98 -5.75 15.80
N PHE A 174 1.16 -6.66 15.26
CA PHE A 174 0.52 -6.40 13.97
C PHE A 174 -0.54 -5.30 14.07
N GLU A 175 -1.36 -5.26 15.12
CA GLU A 175 -2.34 -4.18 15.34
C GLU A 175 -1.64 -2.81 15.45
N GLU A 176 -0.53 -2.71 16.17
CA GLU A 176 0.30 -1.49 16.24
C GLU A 176 0.86 -1.09 14.86
N HIS A 177 1.37 -2.05 14.09
CA HIS A 177 1.85 -1.81 12.72
C HIS A 177 0.72 -1.31 11.80
N LEU A 178 -0.48 -1.88 11.92
CA LEU A 178 -1.65 -1.45 11.15
C LEU A 178 -2.05 -0.02 11.47
N GLU A 179 -2.06 0.37 12.76
CA GLU A 179 -2.35 1.74 13.20
C GLU A 179 -1.32 2.73 12.63
N ASN A 180 -0.02 2.41 12.76
CA ASN A 180 1.06 3.22 12.19
C ASN A 180 0.94 3.40 10.68
N CYS A 181 0.55 2.35 9.94
CA CYS A 181 0.29 2.45 8.51
C CYS A 181 -0.81 3.46 8.21
N ILE A 182 -1.94 3.39 8.93
CA ILE A 182 -3.08 4.30 8.74
C ILE A 182 -2.71 5.74 9.07
N ASP A 183 -2.01 5.97 10.18
CA ASP A 183 -1.58 7.31 10.62
C ASP A 183 -0.59 7.95 9.64
N CYS A 184 0.24 7.13 9.00
CA CYS A 184 1.14 7.58 7.94
C CYS A 184 0.46 7.67 6.55
N PHE A 185 -0.84 7.41 6.46
CA PHE A 185 -1.60 7.33 5.19
C PHE A 185 -1.03 6.29 4.20
N ILE A 186 -0.43 5.21 4.70
CA ILE A 186 0.16 4.13 3.93
C ILE A 186 -0.75 2.90 3.96
N TRP A 187 -0.81 2.19 2.84
CA TRP A 187 -1.54 0.93 2.74
C TRP A 187 -0.91 -0.15 3.63
N PRO A 188 -1.70 -0.80 4.49
CA PRO A 188 -1.20 -1.89 5.34
C PRO A 188 -0.52 -3.02 4.58
N ASN A 189 0.61 -3.50 5.09
CA ASN A 189 1.38 -4.59 4.51
C ASN A 189 1.82 -5.60 5.58
N CYS A 190 2.22 -6.79 5.16
CA CYS A 190 2.82 -7.79 6.03
C CYS A 190 4.20 -7.31 6.50
N PRO A 191 4.47 -7.20 7.81
CA PRO A 191 5.77 -6.74 8.32
C PRO A 191 6.93 -7.69 8.00
N VAL A 192 6.65 -8.95 7.66
CA VAL A 192 7.68 -9.96 7.32
C VAL A 192 8.14 -9.83 5.86
N CYS A 193 7.20 -9.68 4.92
CA CYS A 193 7.51 -9.74 3.47
C CYS A 193 7.07 -8.52 2.67
N ASN A 194 6.55 -7.49 3.32
CA ASN A 194 6.01 -6.26 2.72
C ASN A 194 4.85 -6.49 1.73
N LYS A 195 4.27 -7.69 1.65
CA LYS A 195 3.13 -7.94 0.76
C LYS A 195 1.93 -7.10 1.25
N PRO A 196 1.29 -6.30 0.39
CA PRO A 196 0.10 -5.53 0.75
C PRO A 196 -1.02 -6.42 1.27
N ILE A 197 -1.68 -6.02 2.35
CA ILE A 197 -2.84 -6.74 2.89
C ILE A 197 -4.06 -6.37 2.07
N ARG A 198 -4.61 -7.32 1.32
CA ARG A 198 -5.76 -7.12 0.43
C ARG A 198 -6.92 -8.03 0.79
N LYS A 199 -6.68 -9.04 1.63
CA LYS A 199 -7.68 -9.98 2.10
C LYS A 199 -7.56 -10.15 3.62
N SER A 200 -8.54 -9.61 4.35
CA SER A 200 -8.66 -9.87 5.78
C SER A 200 -10.09 -9.59 6.25
N SER A 201 -10.74 -10.60 6.84
CA SER A 201 -12.02 -10.40 7.52
C SER A 201 -11.82 -9.62 8.83
N ARG A 202 -10.81 -9.99 9.63
CA ARG A 202 -10.48 -9.36 10.92
C ARG A 202 -10.24 -7.86 10.81
N TYR A 203 -9.45 -7.45 9.82
CA TYR A 203 -9.03 -6.07 9.64
C TYR A 203 -9.78 -5.35 8.52
N LYS A 204 -10.96 -5.86 8.12
CA LYS A 204 -11.80 -5.27 7.05
C LYS A 204 -11.99 -3.75 7.23
N ASN A 205 -12.38 -3.31 8.43
CA ASN A 205 -12.64 -1.88 8.68
C ASN A 205 -11.36 -1.03 8.51
N ILE A 206 -10.18 -1.56 8.86
CA ILE A 206 -8.89 -0.91 8.64
C ILE A 206 -8.59 -0.81 7.15
N LEU A 207 -8.81 -1.89 6.38
CA LEU A 207 -8.61 -1.88 4.93
C LEU A 207 -9.57 -0.91 4.20
N LEU A 208 -10.82 -0.77 4.68
CA LEU A 208 -11.75 0.22 4.16
C LEU A 208 -11.26 1.65 4.43
N LYS A 209 -10.77 1.93 5.65
CA LYS A 209 -10.16 3.24 5.99
C LYS A 209 -8.94 3.53 5.13
N ALA A 210 -8.01 2.58 4.99
CA ALA A 210 -6.84 2.71 4.13
C ALA A 210 -7.23 3.01 2.69
N LYS A 211 -8.28 2.35 2.17
CA LYS A 211 -8.79 2.61 0.82
C LYS A 211 -9.32 4.03 0.67
N MET A 212 -10.04 4.56 1.66
CA MET A 212 -10.49 5.96 1.62
C MET A 212 -9.31 6.93 1.61
N SER A 213 -8.28 6.69 2.43
CA SER A 213 -7.06 7.50 2.43
C SER A 213 -6.37 7.49 1.05
N VAL A 214 -6.28 6.32 0.39
CA VAL A 214 -5.74 6.22 -0.96
C VAL A 214 -6.55 7.05 -1.97
N LEU A 215 -7.87 6.98 -1.93
CA LEU A 215 -8.72 7.77 -2.84
C LEU A 215 -8.53 9.26 -2.64
N ASN A 216 -8.52 9.73 -1.39
CA ASN A 216 -8.33 11.14 -1.06
C ASN A 216 -6.92 11.63 -1.45
N SER A 217 -5.89 10.78 -1.36
CA SER A 217 -4.52 11.12 -1.78
C SER A 217 -4.30 11.11 -3.30
N CYS A 218 -5.22 10.54 -4.08
CA CYS A 218 -5.15 10.49 -5.53
C CYS A 218 -6.08 11.50 -6.21
N ASP A 219 -6.88 12.24 -5.43
CA ASP A 219 -7.79 13.28 -5.91
C ASP A 219 -6.99 14.57 -6.15
N ASN A 220 -6.17 14.56 -7.21
CA ASN A 220 -5.36 15.70 -7.62
C ASN A 220 -6.16 16.74 -8.41
N SER A 221 -7.47 16.89 -8.17
CA SER A 221 -8.26 17.95 -8.83
C SER A 221 -7.64 19.33 -8.62
N ASP A 222 -6.97 19.53 -7.48
CA ASP A 222 -6.44 20.83 -7.08
C ASP A 222 -4.96 21.04 -7.49
N GLU A 223 -4.18 19.96 -7.71
CA GLU A 223 -2.76 20.05 -8.15
C GLU A 223 -2.61 20.16 -9.67
N ILE A 224 -3.62 19.74 -10.44
CA ILE A 224 -3.60 19.86 -11.91
C ILE A 224 -3.68 21.33 -12.35
N ASP A 225 -4.30 22.21 -11.55
CA ASP A 225 -4.38 23.64 -11.85
C ASP A 225 -2.99 24.32 -11.79
N GLU A 226 -2.11 23.94 -10.87
CA GLU A 226 -0.77 24.54 -10.76
C GLU A 226 0.19 24.06 -11.88
N VAL A 227 0.13 22.78 -12.27
CA VAL A 227 0.96 22.25 -13.36
C VAL A 227 0.49 22.80 -14.72
N SER A 228 -0.82 23.02 -14.89
CA SER A 228 -1.38 23.64 -16.09
C SER A 228 -0.90 25.08 -16.25
N ILE A 229 -0.78 25.84 -15.17
CA ILE A 229 -0.20 27.19 -15.18
C ILE A 229 1.27 27.16 -15.60
N PHE A 230 2.06 26.20 -15.08
CA PHE A 230 3.49 26.11 -15.42
C PHE A 230 3.77 25.72 -16.88
N LEU A 231 2.93 24.87 -17.47
CA LEU A 231 3.05 24.49 -18.89
C LEU A 231 2.61 25.64 -19.82
N ILE A 232 1.58 26.42 -19.45
CA ILE A 232 1.15 27.59 -20.23
C ILE A 232 2.26 28.65 -20.30
N HIS A 233 3.04 28.84 -19.22
CA HIS A 233 4.16 29.78 -19.23
C HIS A 233 5.38 29.35 -20.05
N CYS A 234 5.57 28.05 -20.30
CA CYS A 234 6.66 27.57 -21.18
C CYS A 234 6.31 27.64 -22.68
N PHE A 235 5.04 27.41 -23.06
CA PHE A 235 4.64 27.45 -24.48
C PHE A 235 4.48 28.88 -25.04
N LEU A 236 4.31 29.90 -24.19
CA LEU A 236 4.16 31.30 -24.62
C LEU A 236 5.48 32.04 -24.85
N LYS A 237 6.65 31.40 -24.67
CA LYS A 237 7.98 31.99 -24.96
C LYS A 237 8.61 31.51 -26.28
N ILE A 238 7.89 30.76 -27.12
CA ILE A 238 8.35 30.34 -28.46
C ILE A 238 7.47 30.96 -29.56
N ARG A 239 7.17 32.25 -29.44
CA ARG A 239 6.66 33.05 -30.57
C ARG A 239 7.24 34.45 -30.56
#